data_AF-A0A1W2LSC0-F1
#
_entry.id   AF-A0A1W2LSC0-F1
#
_cell.length_a   1.000
_cell.length_b   1.000
_cell.length_c   1.000
_cell.angle_alpha   90.00
_cell.angle_beta   90.00
_cell.angle_gamma   90.00
#
_symmetry.space_group_name_H-M   'P 1'
#
loop_
_entity.id
_entity.type
_entity.pdbx_description
1 polymer ?
#
loop_
_entity_poly.entity_id
_entity_poly.type
_entity_poly.pdbx_seq_one_letter_code
_entity_poly.pdbx_strand_id
1 'polypeptide(L)'
;MDTLRGYLASAGLSPYDLARGRPKVFVDLVYTGQTFTDLYSLLRKWGDDEREAWSIIRGRLRFLGITIREDTSPSAFRWQRHFGWPADLPANGVRNISLDEPVWLYFGNTQPKLTASFPRPRWSDENGRAPEHSEERLRGLAEAVAIVEAGRSKAGRDLLVRHLRKEPAMAESWLRTLITRLR
;
A
#
# COMPACT_ATOMS: atom_id res chain seq x y z
N MET A 1 4.71 -19.96 17.65
CA MET A 1 4.70 -18.78 16.77
C MET A 1 3.35 -18.11 16.96
N ASP A 2 3.30 -16.82 17.33
CA ASP A 2 2.03 -16.09 17.46
C ASP A 2 1.23 -16.17 16.13
N THR A 3 -0.09 -16.31 16.19
CA THR A 3 -0.95 -16.60 15.02
C THR A 3 -0.76 -15.58 13.89
N LEU A 4 -0.54 -14.32 14.26
CA LEU A 4 -0.20 -13.23 13.33
C LEU A 4 1.15 -13.44 12.63
N ARG A 5 2.21 -13.80 13.37
CA ARG A 5 3.52 -14.09 12.76
C ARG A 5 3.44 -15.28 11.82
N GLY A 6 2.67 -16.31 12.17
CA GLY A 6 2.40 -17.44 11.28
C GLY A 6 1.72 -17.01 9.97
N TYR A 7 0.69 -16.17 10.06
CA TYR A 7 0.00 -15.62 8.88
C TYR A 7 0.94 -14.78 8.01
N LEU A 8 1.70 -13.85 8.61
CA LEU A 8 2.65 -13.00 7.89
C LEU A 8 3.78 -13.82 7.26
N ALA A 9 4.29 -14.84 7.95
CA ALA A 9 5.27 -15.78 7.40
C ALA A 9 4.71 -16.51 6.16
N SER A 10 3.44 -16.94 6.20
CA SER A 10 2.78 -17.57 5.04
C SER A 10 2.66 -16.64 3.83
N ALA A 11 2.63 -15.32 4.06
CA ALA A 11 2.68 -14.29 3.01
C ALA A 11 4.11 -13.93 2.56
N GLY A 12 5.13 -14.64 3.08
CA GLY A 12 6.54 -14.38 2.80
C GLY A 12 7.02 -13.07 3.43
N LEU A 13 6.53 -12.74 4.62
CA LEU A 13 6.90 -11.56 5.41
C LEU A 13 7.66 -11.93 6.70
N SER A 14 8.11 -13.19 6.83
CA SER A 14 9.04 -13.54 7.90
C SER A 14 10.36 -12.77 7.74
N PRO A 15 11.11 -12.49 8.82
CA PRO A 15 12.43 -11.88 8.73
C PRO A 15 13.36 -12.63 7.76
N TYR A 16 13.34 -13.97 7.80
CA TYR A 16 14.08 -14.82 6.87
C TYR A 16 13.72 -14.55 5.40
N ASP A 17 12.42 -14.54 5.06
CA ASP A 17 11.93 -14.30 3.70
C ASP A 17 12.22 -12.87 3.23
N LEU A 18 12.11 -11.89 4.11
CA LEU A 18 12.43 -10.51 3.79
C LEU A 18 13.92 -10.33 3.51
N ALA A 19 14.80 -10.96 4.30
CA ALA A 19 16.24 -10.88 4.14
C ALA A 19 16.75 -11.53 2.84
N ARG A 20 16.04 -12.53 2.30
CA ARG A 20 16.51 -13.32 1.14
C ARG A 20 15.63 -13.22 -0.11
N GLY A 21 14.34 -12.94 0.04
CA GLY A 21 13.34 -12.87 -1.04
C GLY A 21 13.33 -11.57 -1.86
N ARG A 22 12.22 -11.32 -2.55
CA ARG A 22 12.03 -10.08 -3.33
C ARG A 22 11.61 -8.91 -2.44
N PRO A 23 11.96 -7.66 -2.80
CA PRO A 23 11.41 -6.48 -2.14
C PRO A 23 9.88 -6.53 -2.05
N LYS A 24 9.34 -6.07 -0.93
CA LYS A 24 7.90 -6.05 -0.65
C LYS A 24 7.41 -4.61 -0.60
N VAL A 25 6.27 -4.37 -1.24
CA VAL A 25 5.59 -3.07 -1.21
C VAL A 25 4.28 -3.26 -0.45
N PHE A 26 4.12 -2.56 0.66
CA PHE A 26 2.86 -2.44 1.39
C PHE A 26 2.09 -1.25 0.82
N VAL A 27 0.83 -1.47 0.46
CA VAL A 27 -0.04 -0.46 -0.12
C VAL A 27 -1.28 -0.35 0.75
N ASP A 28 -1.66 0.86 1.13
CA ASP A 28 -2.85 1.11 1.95
C ASP A 28 -3.47 2.48 1.63
N LEU A 29 -4.76 2.61 1.91
CA LEU A 29 -5.47 3.88 1.89
C LEU A 29 -5.23 4.58 3.23
N VAL A 30 -4.43 5.65 3.23
CA VAL A 30 -3.86 6.20 4.46
C VAL A 30 -4.65 7.39 4.97
N TYR A 31 -5.29 7.22 6.14
CA TYR A 31 -5.86 8.32 6.91
C TYR A 31 -4.82 8.93 7.86
N THR A 32 -4.40 8.19 8.90
CA THR A 32 -3.40 8.66 9.89
C THR A 32 -1.99 8.08 9.70
N GLY A 33 -1.87 6.91 9.07
CA GLY A 33 -0.60 6.17 8.95
C GLY A 33 -0.35 5.14 10.05
N GLN A 34 -1.25 5.00 11.02
CA GLN A 34 -1.07 4.09 12.16
C GLN A 34 -0.87 2.62 11.75
N THR A 35 -1.61 2.12 10.75
CA THR A 35 -1.47 0.77 10.21
C THR A 35 -0.04 0.46 9.78
N PHE A 36 0.59 1.37 9.04
CA PHE A 36 1.97 1.20 8.62
C PHE A 36 2.97 1.30 9.78
N THR A 37 2.73 2.20 10.74
CA THR A 37 3.55 2.31 11.95
C THR A 37 3.53 1.02 12.78
N ASP A 38 2.35 0.43 12.95
CA ASP A 38 2.17 -0.83 13.67
C ASP A 38 2.85 -2.00 12.95
N LEU A 39 2.67 -2.09 11.62
CA LEU A 39 3.30 -3.13 10.81
C LEU A 39 4.83 -3.01 10.81
N TYR A 40 5.38 -1.79 10.62
CA TYR A 40 6.82 -1.56 10.68
C TYR A 40 7.39 -1.97 12.03
N SER A 41 6.76 -1.54 13.12
CA SER A 41 7.21 -1.85 14.48
C SER A 41 7.20 -3.35 14.76
N LEU A 42 6.17 -4.06 14.26
CA LEU A 42 6.09 -5.51 14.34
C LEU A 42 7.24 -6.19 13.60
N LEU A 43 7.49 -5.80 12.34
CA LEU A 43 8.56 -6.39 11.52
C LEU A 43 9.95 -6.07 12.09
N ARG A 44 10.16 -4.84 12.59
CA ARG A 44 11.40 -4.41 13.24
C ARG A 44 11.73 -5.28 14.45
N LYS A 45 10.76 -5.44 15.35
CA LYS A 45 10.89 -6.27 16.55
C LYS A 45 11.10 -7.74 16.19
N TRP A 46 10.34 -8.26 15.23
CA TRP A 46 10.46 -9.65 14.80
C TRP A 46 11.83 -9.94 14.17
N GLY A 47 12.39 -9.00 13.41
CA GLY A 47 13.76 -9.10 12.91
C GLY A 47 14.80 -9.18 14.03
N ASP A 48 14.64 -8.39 15.10
CA ASP A 48 15.50 -8.48 16.29
C ASP A 48 15.38 -9.85 16.98
N ASP A 49 14.14 -10.33 17.17
CA ASP A 49 13.87 -11.62 17.83
C ASP A 49 14.54 -12.80 17.09
N GLU A 50 14.52 -12.79 15.75
CA GLU A 50 15.13 -13.82 14.90
C GLU A 50 16.58 -13.55 14.52
N ARG A 51 17.16 -12.43 15.01
CA ARG A 51 18.55 -12.01 14.74
C ARG A 51 18.87 -11.89 13.25
N GLU A 52 17.87 -11.58 12.43
CA GLU A 52 18.06 -11.32 11.00
C GLU A 52 18.58 -9.90 10.79
N ALA A 53 19.40 -9.71 9.74
CA ALA A 53 20.06 -8.44 9.50
C ALA A 53 19.06 -7.34 9.10
N TRP A 54 18.63 -6.52 10.06
CA TRP A 54 17.66 -5.43 9.82
C TRP A 54 18.12 -4.45 8.73
N SER A 55 19.43 -4.22 8.60
CA SER A 55 20.01 -3.40 7.54
C SER A 55 19.67 -3.90 6.13
N ILE A 56 19.55 -5.22 5.95
CA ILE A 56 19.13 -5.86 4.70
C ILE A 56 17.61 -5.75 4.55
N ILE A 57 16.86 -6.10 5.61
CA ILE A 57 15.39 -6.11 5.59
C ILE A 57 14.84 -4.71 5.25
N ARG A 58 15.29 -3.66 5.94
CA ARG A 58 14.81 -2.28 5.71
C ARG A 58 15.07 -1.80 4.28
N GLY A 59 16.13 -2.28 3.64
CA GLY A 59 16.45 -1.99 2.24
C GLY A 59 15.43 -2.56 1.25
N ARG A 60 14.63 -3.55 1.67
CA ARG A 60 13.68 -4.31 0.86
C ARG A 60 12.22 -4.00 1.15
N LEU A 61 11.94 -3.18 2.16
CA LEU A 61 10.59 -2.73 2.47
C LEU A 61 10.26 -1.42 1.72
N ARG A 62 9.06 -1.34 1.19
CA ARG A 62 8.49 -0.11 0.61
C ARG A 62 7.07 0.07 1.13
N PHE A 63 6.68 1.31 1.37
CA PHE A 63 5.34 1.70 1.80
C PHE A 63 4.77 2.71 0.80
N LEU A 64 3.61 2.41 0.24
CA LEU A 64 2.89 3.22 -0.72
C LEU A 64 1.56 3.65 -0.09
N GLY A 65 1.47 4.91 0.32
CA GLY A 65 0.23 5.48 0.83
C GLY A 65 -0.65 6.01 -0.29
N ILE A 66 -1.91 5.60 -0.34
CA ILE A 66 -2.93 6.26 -1.15
C ILE A 66 -3.60 7.31 -0.28
N THR A 67 -3.36 8.59 -0.54
CA THR A 67 -3.75 9.71 0.32
C THR A 67 -4.78 10.60 -0.35
N ILE A 68 -5.47 11.43 0.44
CA ILE A 68 -6.23 12.55 -0.10
C ILE A 68 -5.26 13.51 -0.79
N ARG A 69 -5.66 14.07 -1.94
CA ARG A 69 -4.94 15.14 -2.62
C ARG A 69 -5.10 16.41 -1.81
N GLU A 70 -4.00 16.83 -1.22
CA GLU A 70 -3.86 18.12 -0.58
C GLU A 70 -3.00 19.05 -1.44
N ASP A 71 -2.93 20.30 -1.02
CA ASP A 71 -2.05 21.30 -1.61
C ASP A 71 -0.59 20.82 -1.67
N THR A 72 0.16 21.38 -2.63
CA THR A 72 1.59 21.10 -2.80
C THR A 72 2.48 21.92 -1.86
N SER A 73 1.89 22.65 -0.91
CA SER A 73 2.62 23.45 0.08
C SER A 73 3.54 22.59 0.95
N PRO A 74 4.72 23.10 1.36
CA PRO A 74 5.56 22.43 2.36
C PRO A 74 4.83 22.14 3.68
N SER A 75 3.82 22.94 4.03
CA SER A 75 3.01 22.78 5.24
C SER A 75 1.86 21.78 5.11
N ALA A 76 1.61 21.25 3.90
CA ALA A 76 0.56 20.27 3.69
C ALA A 76 0.81 19.02 4.55
N PHE A 77 -0.27 18.44 5.05
CA PHE A 77 -0.20 17.26 5.89
C PHE A 77 0.36 16.09 5.09
N ARG A 78 1.27 15.36 5.74
CA ARG A 78 1.93 14.18 5.16
C ARG A 78 2.10 13.20 6.29
N TRP A 79 1.23 12.18 6.34
CA TRP A 79 1.18 11.19 7.42
C TRP A 79 2.58 10.68 7.84
N GLN A 80 3.48 10.44 6.90
CA GLN A 80 4.82 9.92 7.18
C GLN A 80 5.71 10.86 7.99
N ARG A 81 5.43 12.18 8.00
CA ARG A 81 6.19 13.16 8.79
C ARG A 81 5.85 13.12 10.28
N HIS A 82 4.72 12.50 10.62
CA HIS A 82 4.26 12.39 12.00
C HIS A 82 4.85 11.18 12.74
N PHE A 83 5.68 10.38 12.07
CA PHE A 83 6.32 9.20 12.63
C PHE A 83 7.83 9.23 12.40
N GLY A 84 8.61 8.69 13.33
CA GLY A 84 10.07 8.64 13.20
C GLY A 84 10.58 7.53 12.26
N TRP A 85 9.87 6.40 12.20
CA TRP A 85 10.34 5.20 11.47
C TRP A 85 10.57 5.38 9.96
N PRO A 86 9.88 6.26 9.21
CA PRO A 86 10.17 6.44 7.79
C PRO A 86 11.61 6.90 7.53
N ALA A 87 12.25 7.58 8.49
CA ALA A 87 13.66 7.97 8.41
C ALA A 87 14.63 6.78 8.45
N ASP A 88 14.19 5.62 8.95
CA ASP A 88 14.99 4.40 8.97
C ASP A 88 15.05 3.70 7.60
N LEU A 89 14.16 4.06 6.67
CA LEU A 89 14.13 3.47 5.33
C LEU A 89 15.02 4.22 4.34
N PRO A 90 15.40 3.61 3.21
CA PRO A 90 15.98 4.34 2.09
C PRO A 90 15.08 5.50 1.65
N ALA A 91 15.63 6.51 0.96
CA ALA A 91 14.90 7.71 0.55
C ALA A 91 13.65 7.46 -0.32
N ASN A 92 13.56 6.31 -0.99
CA ASN A 92 12.39 5.86 -1.75
C ASN A 92 11.53 4.82 -1.01
N GLY A 93 11.76 4.65 0.30
CA GLY A 93 11.11 3.70 1.18
C GLY A 93 9.63 3.99 1.41
N VAL A 94 9.26 5.27 1.38
CA VAL A 94 7.87 5.73 1.50
C VAL A 94 7.52 6.63 0.32
N ARG A 95 6.41 6.33 -0.36
CA ARG A 95 5.84 7.15 -1.44
C ARG A 95 4.33 7.28 -1.25
N ASN A 96 3.77 8.36 -1.79
CA ASN A 96 2.33 8.57 -1.78
C ASN A 96 1.81 8.72 -3.22
N ILE A 97 0.61 8.21 -3.46
CA ILE A 97 -0.24 8.54 -4.61
C ILE A 97 -1.46 9.26 -4.04
N SER A 98 -1.76 10.44 -4.56
CA SER A 98 -2.93 11.19 -4.12
C SER A 98 -4.13 10.96 -5.03
N LEU A 99 -5.31 10.85 -4.41
CA LEU A 99 -6.62 10.82 -5.07
C LEU A 99 -7.42 12.06 -4.69
N ASP A 100 -8.32 12.50 -5.57
CA ASP A 100 -9.27 13.55 -5.21
C ASP A 100 -10.10 13.10 -4.02
N GLU A 101 -10.38 14.02 -3.09
CA GLU A 101 -11.02 13.72 -1.80
C GLU A 101 -12.30 12.89 -1.93
N PRO A 102 -13.25 13.17 -2.86
CA PRO A 102 -14.46 12.36 -2.99
C PRO A 102 -14.16 10.89 -3.37
N VAL A 103 -13.15 10.66 -4.21
CA VAL A 103 -12.73 9.32 -4.64
C VAL A 103 -12.07 8.59 -3.48
N TRP A 104 -11.22 9.29 -2.73
CA TRP A 104 -10.59 8.73 -1.55
C TRP A 104 -11.63 8.35 -0.48
N LEU A 105 -12.57 9.25 -0.18
CA LEU A 105 -13.65 9.01 0.79
C LEU A 105 -14.56 7.86 0.36
N TYR A 106 -14.82 7.72 -0.95
CA TYR A 106 -15.56 6.59 -1.46
C TYR A 106 -14.88 5.26 -1.10
N PHE A 107 -13.61 5.11 -1.45
CA PHE A 107 -12.87 3.88 -1.15
C PHE A 107 -12.62 3.69 0.36
N GLY A 108 -12.51 4.76 1.15
CA GLY A 108 -12.23 4.65 2.58
C GLY A 108 -13.47 4.33 3.41
N ASN A 109 -14.61 4.92 3.07
CA ASN A 109 -15.75 5.00 3.99
C ASN A 109 -17.03 4.34 3.46
N THR A 110 -17.29 4.39 2.15
CA THR A 110 -18.62 4.05 1.61
C THR A 110 -18.64 2.87 0.66
N GLN A 111 -17.52 2.53 0.01
CA GLN A 111 -17.43 1.33 -0.81
C GLN A 111 -17.65 0.07 0.05
N PRO A 112 -18.61 -0.80 -0.29
CA PRO A 112 -18.76 -2.09 0.38
C PRO A 112 -17.47 -2.90 0.30
N LYS A 113 -16.94 -3.31 1.46
CA LYS A 113 -15.71 -4.12 1.56
C LYS A 113 -16.03 -5.59 1.73
N LEU A 114 -15.21 -6.51 1.24
CA LEU A 114 -15.45 -7.95 1.49
C LEU A 114 -15.29 -8.37 2.96
N THR A 115 -14.49 -7.63 3.70
CA THR A 115 -14.17 -7.93 5.10
C THR A 115 -14.50 -6.73 5.98
N ALA A 116 -14.86 -6.99 7.23
CA ALA A 116 -14.93 -5.94 8.24
C ALA A 116 -13.55 -5.29 8.42
N SER A 117 -13.54 -4.09 9.02
CA SER A 117 -12.30 -3.41 9.38
C SER A 117 -11.41 -4.34 10.21
N PHE A 118 -10.14 -4.41 9.81
CA PHE A 118 -9.12 -5.31 10.36
C PHE A 118 -7.96 -4.51 10.98
N PRO A 119 -8.21 -3.72 12.04
CA PRO A 119 -7.16 -2.96 12.74
C PRO A 119 -6.24 -3.91 13.52
N ARG A 120 -5.09 -3.40 13.98
CA ARG A 120 -4.09 -4.18 14.73
C ARG A 120 -4.65 -5.13 15.80
N PRO A 121 -5.60 -4.74 16.66
CA PRO A 121 -6.17 -5.65 17.66
C PRO A 121 -6.88 -6.89 17.07
N ARG A 122 -7.29 -6.81 15.80
CA ARG A 122 -7.97 -7.89 15.07
C ARG A 122 -7.05 -8.69 14.15
N TRP A 123 -5.76 -8.35 14.05
CA TRP A 123 -4.85 -9.01 13.09
C TRP A 123 -4.66 -10.51 13.33
N SER A 124 -4.98 -10.99 14.53
CA SER A 124 -4.97 -12.40 14.92
C SER A 124 -6.35 -13.07 14.87
N ASP A 125 -7.41 -12.32 14.58
CA ASP A 125 -8.78 -12.84 14.52
C ASP A 125 -8.97 -13.73 13.30
N GLU A 126 -9.94 -14.63 13.35
CA GLU A 126 -10.40 -15.39 12.18
C GLU A 126 -11.12 -14.52 11.14
N ASN A 127 -11.29 -13.22 11.42
CA ASN A 127 -11.84 -12.23 10.50
C ASN A 127 -11.04 -12.24 9.19
N GLY A 128 -11.66 -12.72 8.11
CA GLY A 128 -11.04 -12.91 6.79
C GLY A 128 -10.85 -14.36 6.36
N ARG A 129 -11.05 -15.35 7.25
CA ARG A 129 -11.04 -16.79 6.88
C ARG A 129 -12.29 -17.21 6.11
N ALA A 130 -13.42 -16.54 6.33
CA ALA A 130 -14.67 -16.75 5.62
C ALA A 130 -15.27 -15.40 5.21
N PRO A 131 -15.05 -14.93 3.96
CA PRO A 131 -15.68 -13.71 3.48
C PRO A 131 -17.20 -13.86 3.42
N GLU A 132 -17.91 -12.79 3.71
CA GLU A 132 -19.36 -12.71 3.59
C GLU A 132 -19.75 -12.55 2.11
N HIS A 133 -20.79 -13.27 1.66
CA HIS A 133 -21.23 -13.29 0.26
C HIS A 133 -22.60 -12.64 0.05
N SER A 134 -22.97 -11.64 0.85
CA SER A 134 -24.19 -10.88 0.60
C SER A 134 -24.10 -10.09 -0.72
N GLU A 135 -25.24 -9.78 -1.32
CA GLU A 135 -25.30 -9.06 -2.60
C GLU A 135 -24.56 -7.72 -2.58
N GLU A 136 -24.55 -7.03 -1.43
CA GLU A 136 -23.82 -5.79 -1.23
C GLU A 136 -22.30 -6.02 -1.29
N ARG A 137 -21.80 -7.03 -0.59
CA ARG A 137 -20.37 -7.40 -0.56
C ARG A 137 -19.90 -7.87 -1.93
N LEU A 138 -20.72 -8.66 -2.63
CA LEU A 138 -20.44 -9.11 -4.00
C LEU A 138 -20.39 -7.96 -4.99
N ARG A 139 -21.23 -6.93 -4.84
CA ARG A 139 -21.14 -5.69 -5.64
C ARG A 139 -19.81 -4.96 -5.41
N GLY A 140 -19.39 -4.82 -4.15
CA GLY A 140 -18.08 -4.24 -3.82
C GLY A 140 -16.91 -5.03 -4.40
N LEU A 141 -16.97 -6.37 -4.35
CA LEU A 141 -15.97 -7.23 -5.00
C LEU A 141 -15.96 -7.07 -6.52
N ALA A 142 -17.14 -7.06 -7.16
CA ALA A 142 -17.25 -6.90 -8.61
C ALA A 142 -16.65 -5.56 -9.06
N GLU A 143 -16.88 -4.48 -8.31
CA GLU A 143 -16.24 -3.20 -8.57
C GLU A 143 -14.72 -3.25 -8.41
N ALA A 144 -14.21 -3.84 -7.32
CA ALA A 144 -12.77 -3.99 -7.11
C ALA A 144 -12.10 -4.78 -8.25
N VAL A 145 -12.74 -5.86 -8.71
CA VAL A 145 -12.29 -6.63 -9.88
C VAL A 145 -12.30 -5.75 -11.13
N ALA A 146 -13.40 -5.04 -11.40
CA ALA A 146 -13.52 -4.17 -12.56
C ALA A 146 -12.43 -3.07 -12.60
N ILE A 147 -12.08 -2.48 -11.45
CA ILE A 147 -10.98 -1.50 -11.34
C ILE A 147 -9.63 -2.13 -11.71
N VAL A 148 -9.34 -3.33 -11.19
CA VAL A 148 -8.09 -4.04 -11.49
C VAL A 148 -8.02 -4.44 -12.97
N GLU A 149 -9.11 -4.95 -13.52
CA GLU A 149 -9.22 -5.31 -14.93
C GLU A 149 -9.05 -4.08 -15.83
N ALA A 150 -9.71 -2.97 -15.51
CA ALA A 150 -9.56 -1.72 -16.23
C ALA A 150 -8.11 -1.24 -16.24
N GLY A 151 -7.42 -1.26 -15.09
CA GLY A 151 -6.00 -0.89 -14.97
C GLY A 151 -5.04 -1.80 -15.73
N ARG A 152 -5.39 -3.08 -15.91
CA ARG A 152 -4.61 -4.07 -16.68
C ARG A 152 -4.92 -4.05 -18.17
N SER A 153 -6.11 -3.59 -18.54
CA SER A 153 -6.56 -3.53 -19.93
C SER A 153 -5.67 -2.59 -20.76
N LYS A 154 -5.52 -2.90 -22.05
CA LYS A 154 -4.84 -2.02 -23.00
C LYS A 154 -5.53 -0.65 -23.08
N ALA A 155 -6.87 -0.63 -23.12
CA ALA A 155 -7.65 0.60 -23.19
C ALA A 155 -7.42 1.51 -21.96
N GLY A 156 -7.38 0.95 -20.76
CA GLY A 156 -7.08 1.69 -19.53
C GLY A 156 -5.64 2.21 -19.48
N ARG A 157 -4.67 1.39 -19.89
CA ARG A 157 -3.26 1.82 -20.02
C ARG A 157 -3.08 2.92 -21.06
N ASP A 158 -3.75 2.82 -22.20
CA ASP A 158 -3.75 3.85 -23.24
C ASP A 158 -4.39 5.16 -22.74
N LEU A 159 -5.50 5.06 -21.99
CA LEU A 159 -6.13 6.23 -21.36
C LEU A 159 -5.18 6.90 -20.36
N LEU A 160 -4.53 6.13 -19.48
CA LEU A 160 -3.54 6.65 -18.54
C LEU A 160 -2.39 7.35 -19.28
N VAL A 161 -1.84 6.72 -20.32
CA VAL A 161 -0.79 7.32 -21.16
C VAL A 161 -1.26 8.64 -21.79
N ARG A 162 -2.51 8.72 -22.27
CA ARG A 162 -3.07 9.99 -22.81
C ARG A 162 -3.12 11.10 -21.77
N HIS A 163 -3.43 10.80 -20.52
CA HIS A 163 -3.42 11.78 -19.43
C HIS A 163 -1.98 12.17 -19.05
N LEU A 164 -1.10 11.20 -18.83
CA LEU A 164 0.31 11.46 -18.47
C LEU A 164 1.03 12.32 -19.51
N ARG A 165 0.70 12.17 -20.80
CA ARG A 165 1.26 13.01 -21.89
C ARG A 165 0.92 14.49 -21.80
N LYS A 166 -0.10 14.86 -21.03
CA LYS A 166 -0.52 16.26 -20.84
C LYS A 166 0.15 16.90 -19.61
N GLU A 167 0.82 16.11 -18.77
CA GLU A 167 1.46 16.60 -17.56
C GLU A 167 2.75 17.38 -17.90
N PRO A 168 3.04 18.50 -17.20
CA PRO A 168 4.29 19.25 -17.39
C PRO A 168 5.55 18.38 -17.20
N ALA A 169 5.47 17.36 -16.34
CA ALA A 169 6.52 16.38 -16.09
C ALA A 169 6.91 15.56 -17.34
N MET A 170 6.22 15.70 -18.48
CA MET A 170 6.63 15.11 -19.76
C MET A 170 7.97 15.65 -20.28
N ALA A 171 8.38 16.82 -19.82
CA ALA A 171 9.72 17.34 -20.04
C ALA A 171 10.81 16.41 -19.46
N GLU A 172 10.46 15.64 -18.41
CA GLU A 172 11.37 14.78 -17.69
C GLU A 172 11.53 13.39 -18.32
N SER A 173 12.76 12.87 -18.30
CA SER A 173 13.10 11.56 -18.88
C SER A 173 12.42 10.39 -18.17
N TRP A 174 12.17 10.50 -16.86
CA TRP A 174 11.54 9.44 -16.07
C TRP A 174 10.09 9.20 -16.49
N LEU A 175 9.32 10.24 -16.81
CA LEU A 175 7.92 10.10 -17.22
C LEU A 175 7.82 9.51 -18.63
N ARG A 176 8.70 9.93 -19.54
CA ARG A 176 8.82 9.33 -20.88
C ARG A 176 9.14 7.83 -20.81
N THR A 177 10.04 7.45 -19.89
CA THR A 177 10.38 6.05 -19.64
C THR A 177 9.18 5.27 -19.08
N LEU A 178 8.43 5.84 -18.14
CA LEU A 178 7.22 5.22 -17.60
C LEU A 178 6.17 4.97 -18.68
N ILE A 179 5.89 5.96 -19.53
CA ILE A 179 4.94 5.82 -20.64
C ILE A 179 5.32 4.68 -21.58
N THR A 180 6.61 4.50 -21.85
CA THR A 180 7.10 3.41 -22.70
C THR A 180 6.87 2.04 -22.05
N ARG A 181 6.97 1.95 -20.72
CA ARG A 181 6.72 0.71 -19.96
C ARG A 181 5.24 0.38 -19.75
N LEU A 182 4.35 1.36 -19.91
CA LEU A 182 2.90 1.18 -19.80
C LEU A 182 2.27 0.61 -21.09
N ARG A 183 2.97 0.72 -22.22
CA ARG A 183 2.54 0.18 -23.52
C ARG A 183 2.88 -1.31 -23.60
#